data_AF-A0A2E3RIL9-F1
#
_entry.id   AF-A0A2E3RIL9-F1
#
_cell.length_a   1.000
_cell.length_b   1.000
_cell.length_c   1.000
_cell.angle_alpha   90.00
_cell.angle_beta   90.00
_cell.angle_gamma   90.00
#
_symmetry.space_group_name_H-M   'P 1'
#
loop_
_entity.id
_entity.type
_entity.pdbx_description
1 polymer ?
#
loop_
_entity_poly.entity_id
_entity_poly.type
_entity_poly.pdbx_seq_one_letter_code
_entity_poly.pdbx_strand_id
1 'polypeptide(L)'
;MAIVSDYGAEPTFDPASDSLRAMLANSGDRSAVEHFLCNQLRRLPAVDFQDQLELSEGKIGQRILLKHNGRIVGHIHLRFREVGWGKSRLLTCYCGALDLLPKFQNRWVVSAMLREIEGIVRDRRAVVVRANLTDIAQRSIAPLWPFHWFASSDFRRLEANPRAILAEIAIRAESASAFDQLEYSRHCQAINIRPFRQMELSALMRIYRLYENNGYGFWKRPEQYWQWLVSRSSGAQIIVAVDHQKKRGIKQRGGKIVAYAVVCGDQILEILGEPSQVIATEQLLKRICADAIEQNFRSLTVATTDPGHRLAELCAAAQAATVQHSCSDHHTVIIGLPSLKLLVRRLGPELLRRLRVTQTEGVATLGWGSEQHSSRLVVSEKGARLRDADAGPDRLICSQQIWMRLLLGELDASAAVSGNLLEASTPRARRLAEILFPQLPVWQGAWDHFINSSTSPRDF
;
A
#
# COMPACT_ATOMS: atom_id res chain seq x y z
N MET A 1 -21.34 -37.62 -33.02
CA MET A 1 -20.09 -37.45 -32.25
C MET A 1 -20.25 -36.16 -31.45
N ALA A 2 -20.84 -36.27 -30.27
CA ALA A 2 -21.28 -35.14 -29.46
C ALA A 2 -20.15 -34.70 -28.54
N ILE A 3 -19.80 -33.41 -28.59
CA ILE A 3 -18.87 -32.76 -27.68
C ILE A 3 -19.65 -32.47 -26.41
N VAL A 4 -19.34 -33.23 -25.35
CA VAL A 4 -19.91 -33.03 -24.02
C VAL A 4 -19.36 -31.71 -23.45
N SER A 5 -20.26 -30.79 -23.14
CA SER A 5 -19.94 -29.54 -22.46
C SER A 5 -19.83 -29.80 -20.96
N ASP A 6 -18.64 -29.65 -20.39
CA ASP A 6 -18.36 -29.83 -18.96
C ASP A 6 -18.75 -28.56 -18.14
N TYR A 7 -19.99 -28.09 -18.35
CA TYR A 7 -20.61 -27.06 -17.52
C TYR A 7 -21.41 -27.72 -16.40
N GLY A 8 -20.94 -27.58 -15.15
CA GLY A 8 -21.78 -27.80 -13.97
C GLY A 8 -21.54 -29.10 -13.19
N ALA A 9 -20.29 -29.44 -12.87
CA ALA A 9 -20.06 -30.36 -11.76
C ALA A 9 -20.35 -29.64 -10.43
N GLU A 10 -21.47 -29.99 -9.79
CA GLU A 10 -21.70 -29.67 -8.38
C GLU A 10 -20.51 -30.14 -7.52
N PRO A 11 -20.15 -29.41 -6.45
CA PRO A 11 -18.98 -29.77 -5.66
C PRO A 11 -19.15 -31.17 -5.05
N THR A 12 -18.24 -32.08 -5.40
CA THR A 12 -18.10 -33.44 -4.86
C THR A 12 -17.54 -33.43 -3.42
N PHE A 13 -17.84 -32.40 -2.63
CA PHE A 13 -17.28 -32.22 -1.31
C PHE A 13 -18.35 -31.79 -0.32
N ASP A 14 -18.60 -32.67 0.65
CA ASP A 14 -19.40 -32.35 1.84
C ASP A 14 -18.53 -31.54 2.82
N PRO A 15 -18.83 -30.24 3.04
CA PRO A 15 -18.11 -29.41 3.99
C PRO A 15 -18.29 -29.84 5.46
N ALA A 16 -19.21 -30.78 5.74
CA ALA A 16 -19.40 -31.37 7.06
C ALA A 16 -18.42 -32.52 7.38
N SER A 17 -17.57 -32.94 6.43
CA SER A 17 -16.54 -33.94 6.75
C SER A 17 -15.45 -33.32 7.64
N ASP A 18 -15.20 -33.93 8.80
CA ASP A 18 -14.16 -33.58 9.79
C ASP A 18 -12.71 -33.51 9.24
N SER A 19 -12.54 -33.75 7.95
CA SER A 19 -11.29 -33.94 7.22
C SER A 19 -10.57 -32.64 6.89
N LEU A 20 -11.28 -31.52 6.73
CA LEU A 20 -10.72 -30.24 6.28
C LEU A 20 -10.57 -29.26 7.45
N ARG A 21 -9.33 -28.84 7.75
CA ARG A 21 -9.04 -27.96 8.88
C ARG A 21 -8.06 -26.87 8.46
N ALA A 22 -8.41 -25.62 8.74
CA ALA A 22 -7.49 -24.49 8.62
C ALA A 22 -6.84 -24.22 9.99
N MET A 23 -5.53 -24.05 10.01
CA MET A 23 -4.77 -23.90 11.26
C MET A 23 -3.48 -23.11 11.05
N LEU A 24 -2.96 -22.50 12.12
CA LEU A 24 -1.63 -21.92 12.11
C LEU A 24 -0.56 -23.01 11.95
N ALA A 25 0.44 -22.73 11.13
CA ALA A 25 1.60 -23.58 10.98
C ALA A 25 2.41 -23.61 12.29
N ASN A 26 2.85 -24.80 12.69
CA ASN A 26 3.81 -24.99 13.78
C ASN A 26 5.19 -25.35 13.23
N SER A 27 6.24 -25.33 14.05
CA SER A 27 7.62 -25.60 13.61
C SER A 27 7.80 -26.95 12.88
N GLY A 28 7.00 -27.97 13.22
CA GLY A 28 7.02 -29.27 12.56
C GLY A 28 6.47 -29.27 11.14
N ASP A 29 5.70 -28.25 10.75
CA ASP A 29 5.13 -28.12 9.41
C ASP A 29 6.15 -27.60 8.37
N ARG A 30 7.36 -27.18 8.77
CA ARG A 30 8.32 -26.48 7.90
C ARG A 30 8.58 -27.20 6.58
N SER A 31 9.03 -28.46 6.64
CA SER A 31 9.36 -29.23 5.44
C SER A 31 8.13 -29.54 4.58
N ALA A 32 6.96 -29.69 5.19
CA ALA A 32 5.71 -29.91 4.46
C ALA A 32 5.27 -28.65 3.71
N VAL A 33 5.43 -27.47 4.31
CA VAL A 33 5.14 -26.17 3.67
C VAL A 33 6.11 -25.89 2.53
N GLU A 34 7.40 -26.13 2.75
CA GLU A 34 8.43 -25.99 1.72
C GLU A 34 8.11 -26.88 0.52
N HIS A 35 7.86 -28.18 0.76
CA HIS A 35 7.49 -29.11 -0.30
C HIS A 35 6.21 -28.67 -1.03
N PHE A 36 5.19 -28.19 -0.31
CA PHE A 36 3.94 -27.71 -0.89
C PHE A 36 4.17 -26.51 -1.82
N LEU A 37 4.90 -25.49 -1.37
CA LEU A 37 5.09 -24.25 -2.13
C LEU A 37 6.11 -24.38 -3.25
N CYS A 38 7.24 -25.03 -2.98
CA CYS A 38 8.37 -25.11 -3.90
C CYS A 38 8.20 -26.23 -4.92
N ASN A 39 7.68 -27.40 -4.52
CA ASN A 39 7.66 -28.57 -5.38
C ASN A 39 6.27 -28.85 -5.98
N GLN A 40 5.22 -28.79 -5.15
CA GLN A 40 3.86 -29.13 -5.61
C GLN A 40 3.22 -27.98 -6.40
N LEU A 41 3.19 -26.78 -5.81
CA LEU A 41 2.60 -25.60 -6.47
C LEU A 41 3.60 -24.87 -7.37
N ARG A 42 4.90 -25.05 -7.15
CA ARG A 42 5.99 -24.32 -7.84
C ARG A 42 5.77 -22.80 -7.85
N ARG A 43 5.17 -22.26 -6.79
CA ARG A 43 4.84 -20.83 -6.66
C ARG A 43 5.95 -20.02 -6.02
N LEU A 44 6.87 -20.68 -5.32
CA LEU A 44 7.96 -20.02 -4.60
C LEU A 44 9.25 -20.84 -4.77
N PRO A 45 10.33 -20.27 -5.32
CA PRO A 45 11.63 -20.92 -5.35
C PRO A 45 12.12 -21.29 -3.93
N ALA A 46 12.88 -22.38 -3.80
CA ALA A 46 13.39 -22.84 -2.50
C ALA A 46 14.29 -21.80 -1.81
N VAL A 47 15.11 -21.08 -2.59
CA VAL A 47 15.96 -19.97 -2.09
C VAL A 47 15.08 -18.87 -1.48
N ASP A 48 13.99 -18.50 -2.15
CA ASP A 48 13.09 -17.45 -1.69
C ASP A 48 12.31 -17.87 -0.44
N PHE A 49 11.98 -19.17 -0.32
CA PHE A 49 11.40 -19.71 0.89
C PHE A 49 12.37 -19.62 2.07
N GLN A 50 13.64 -19.99 1.87
CA GLN A 50 14.67 -19.91 2.91
C GLN A 50 14.92 -18.47 3.35
N ASP A 51 15.00 -17.51 2.42
CA ASP A 51 15.12 -16.09 2.73
C ASP A 51 13.93 -15.55 3.56
N GLN A 52 12.70 -15.97 3.22
CA GLN A 52 11.51 -15.61 3.99
C GLN A 52 11.58 -16.13 5.43
N LEU A 53 12.19 -17.31 5.64
CA LEU A 53 12.41 -17.85 6.97
C LEU A 53 13.46 -17.05 7.72
N GLU A 54 14.56 -16.68 7.09
CA GLU A 54 15.62 -15.88 7.71
C GLU A 54 15.11 -14.53 8.19
N LEU A 55 14.32 -13.83 7.37
CA LEU A 55 13.61 -12.61 7.76
C LEU A 55 12.66 -12.79 8.95
N SER A 56 12.16 -14.01 9.14
CA SER A 56 11.21 -14.37 10.20
C SER A 56 11.90 -15.05 11.38
N GLU A 57 13.25 -15.00 11.47
CA GLU A 57 14.04 -15.70 12.49
C GLU A 57 13.73 -17.21 12.55
N GLY A 58 13.49 -17.83 11.39
CA GLY A 58 13.11 -19.24 11.25
C GLY A 58 11.66 -19.57 11.63
N LYS A 59 10.83 -18.59 11.99
CA LYS A 59 9.45 -18.82 12.46
C LYS A 59 8.49 -18.94 11.27
N ILE A 60 7.77 -20.07 11.20
CA ILE A 60 6.68 -20.28 10.23
C ILE A 60 5.28 -19.99 10.78
N GLY A 61 5.17 -19.63 12.06
CA GLY A 61 3.90 -19.36 12.75
C GLY A 61 3.11 -18.14 12.27
N GLN A 62 3.52 -17.53 11.15
CA GLN A 62 2.76 -16.51 10.44
C GLN A 62 2.07 -17.06 9.19
N ARG A 63 2.06 -18.39 9.00
CA ARG A 63 1.38 -19.07 7.89
C ARG A 63 0.14 -19.79 8.38
N ILE A 64 -0.94 -19.73 7.61
CA ILE A 64 -2.12 -20.56 7.80
C ILE A 64 -2.07 -21.67 6.77
N LEU A 65 -2.32 -22.89 7.23
CA LEU A 65 -2.36 -24.10 6.43
C LEU A 65 -3.79 -24.62 6.42
N LEU A 66 -4.26 -24.97 5.23
CA LEU A 66 -5.44 -25.79 5.06
C LEU A 66 -4.99 -27.23 4.89
N LYS A 67 -5.43 -28.12 5.78
CA LYS A 67 -5.11 -29.54 5.74
C LYS A 67 -6.36 -30.36 5.45
N HIS A 68 -6.22 -31.34 4.56
CA HIS A 68 -7.23 -32.35 4.28
C HIS A 68 -6.62 -33.74 4.49
N ASN A 69 -7.17 -34.53 5.42
CA ASN A 69 -6.62 -35.84 5.82
C ASN A 69 -5.12 -35.76 6.17
N GLY A 70 -4.73 -34.73 6.91
CA GLY A 70 -3.34 -34.49 7.34
C GLY A 70 -2.39 -33.93 6.28
N ARG A 71 -2.80 -33.82 5.01
CA ARG A 71 -1.99 -33.25 3.92
C ARG A 71 -2.32 -31.77 3.71
N ILE A 72 -1.30 -30.95 3.46
CA ILE A 72 -1.49 -29.54 3.11
C ILE A 72 -2.13 -29.47 1.72
N VAL A 73 -3.24 -28.76 1.63
CA VAL A 73 -3.99 -28.52 0.40
C VAL A 73 -4.19 -27.05 0.10
N GLY A 74 -3.86 -26.20 1.08
CA GLY A 74 -3.86 -24.76 0.95
C GLY A 74 -2.89 -24.08 1.90
N HIS A 75 -2.45 -22.89 1.51
CA HIS A 75 -1.50 -22.09 2.27
C HIS A 75 -1.80 -20.59 2.08
N ILE A 76 -1.58 -19.81 3.12
CA ILE A 76 -1.45 -18.36 3.00
C ILE A 76 -0.45 -17.83 4.01
N HIS A 77 0.36 -16.86 3.60
CA HIS A 77 1.32 -16.17 4.47
C HIS A 77 0.73 -14.85 4.95
N LEU A 78 0.66 -14.67 6.27
CA LEU A 78 0.28 -13.43 6.93
C LEU A 78 1.53 -12.66 7.35
N ARG A 79 1.55 -11.34 7.15
CA ARG A 79 2.64 -10.47 7.61
C ARG A 79 2.05 -9.31 8.38
N PHE A 80 2.37 -9.25 9.67
CA PHE A 80 1.90 -8.19 10.55
C PHE A 80 2.90 -7.03 10.55
N ARG A 81 2.41 -5.82 10.29
CA ARG A 81 3.25 -4.61 10.20
C ARG A 81 2.59 -3.46 10.94
N GLU A 82 3.37 -2.75 11.75
CA GLU A 82 2.94 -1.48 12.31
C GLU A 82 3.16 -0.37 11.28
N VAL A 83 2.06 0.25 10.88
CA VAL A 83 1.98 1.26 9.83
C VAL A 83 1.68 2.62 10.47
N GLY A 84 2.49 3.62 10.13
CA GLY A 84 2.24 5.03 10.42
C GLY A 84 1.01 5.52 9.67
N TRP A 85 0.15 6.24 10.38
CA TRP A 85 -1.07 6.82 9.84
C TRP A 85 -1.26 8.23 10.37
N GLY A 86 -0.39 9.14 9.90
CA GLY A 86 -0.27 10.48 10.48
C GLY A 86 0.22 10.36 11.92
N LYS A 87 -0.57 10.86 12.88
CA LYS A 87 -0.25 10.73 14.32
C LYS A 87 -0.68 9.41 14.95
N SER A 88 -1.28 8.51 14.17
CA SER A 88 -1.71 7.19 14.63
C SER A 88 -0.74 6.10 14.20
N ARG A 89 -0.77 4.96 14.91
CA ARG A 89 -0.09 3.72 14.52
C ARG A 89 -1.11 2.61 14.40
N LEU A 90 -1.17 2.00 13.22
CA LEU A 90 -2.11 0.94 12.89
C LEU A 90 -1.36 -0.38 12.73
N LEU A 91 -1.75 -1.40 13.48
CA LEU A 91 -1.31 -2.75 13.18
C LEU A 91 -2.11 -3.26 11.98
N THR A 92 -1.41 -3.54 10.89
CA THR A 92 -1.99 -4.06 9.65
C THR A 92 -1.51 -5.48 9.40
N CYS A 93 -2.29 -6.25 8.66
CA CYS A 93 -1.93 -7.59 8.19
C CYS A 93 -1.92 -7.59 6.67
N TYR A 94 -0.79 -7.91 6.07
CA TYR A 94 -0.71 -8.24 4.66
C TYR A 94 -0.88 -9.75 4.48
N CYS A 95 -1.86 -10.16 3.70
CA CYS A 95 -2.07 -11.53 3.28
C CYS A 95 -1.54 -11.68 1.87
N GLY A 96 -0.60 -12.61 1.69
CA GLY A 96 -0.11 -13.00 0.37
C GLY A 96 -1.19 -13.66 -0.48
N ALA A 97 -0.79 -14.17 -1.65
CA ALA A 97 -1.69 -14.97 -2.48
C ALA A 97 -2.22 -16.18 -1.70
N LEU A 98 -3.50 -16.50 -1.88
CA LEU A 98 -4.10 -17.70 -1.33
C LEU A 98 -3.76 -18.88 -2.24
N ASP A 99 -2.78 -19.68 -1.81
CA ASP A 99 -2.27 -20.83 -2.53
C ASP A 99 -3.17 -22.04 -2.27
N LEU A 100 -3.93 -22.48 -3.26
CA LEU A 100 -4.82 -23.65 -3.16
C LEU A 100 -4.57 -24.63 -4.30
N LEU A 101 -4.55 -25.94 -3.99
CA LEU A 101 -4.58 -26.96 -5.03
C LEU A 101 -5.87 -26.84 -5.86
N PRO A 102 -5.84 -27.12 -7.18
CA PRO A 102 -6.97 -26.88 -8.08
C PRO A 102 -8.32 -27.42 -7.57
N LYS A 103 -8.33 -28.64 -7.03
CA LYS A 103 -9.55 -29.30 -6.52
C LYS A 103 -10.19 -28.63 -5.28
N PHE A 104 -9.47 -27.75 -4.59
CA PHE A 104 -9.95 -27.02 -3.41
C PHE A 104 -10.22 -25.54 -3.69
N GLN A 105 -10.17 -25.10 -4.95
CA GLN A 105 -10.47 -23.73 -5.35
C GLN A 105 -11.98 -23.50 -5.46
N ASN A 106 -12.71 -23.67 -4.35
CA ASN A 106 -14.14 -23.41 -4.29
C ASN A 106 -14.49 -22.37 -3.21
N ARG A 107 -15.70 -21.79 -3.33
CA ARG A 107 -16.19 -20.71 -2.46
C ARG A 107 -16.13 -21.07 -0.98
N TRP A 108 -16.54 -22.28 -0.61
CA TRP A 108 -16.61 -22.71 0.79
C TRP A 108 -15.22 -22.77 1.44
N VAL A 109 -14.25 -23.32 0.71
CA VAL A 109 -12.85 -23.39 1.16
C VAL A 109 -12.26 -21.99 1.34
N VAL A 110 -12.47 -21.11 0.36
CA VAL A 110 -12.00 -19.72 0.45
C VAL A 110 -12.64 -19.01 1.65
N SER A 111 -13.96 -19.13 1.83
CA SER A 111 -14.66 -18.52 2.96
C SER A 111 -14.20 -19.09 4.32
N ALA A 112 -13.89 -20.38 4.41
CA ALA A 112 -13.32 -20.98 5.62
C ALA A 112 -11.95 -20.40 5.95
N MET A 113 -11.06 -20.28 4.94
CA MET A 113 -9.75 -19.65 5.10
C MET A 113 -9.85 -18.18 5.51
N LEU A 114 -10.74 -17.41 4.88
CA LEU A 114 -10.97 -16.00 5.24
C LEU A 114 -11.46 -15.84 6.68
N ARG A 115 -12.31 -16.76 7.17
CA ARG A 115 -12.78 -16.76 8.56
C ARG A 115 -11.64 -17.01 9.55
N GLU A 116 -10.74 -17.95 9.27
CA GLU A 116 -9.57 -18.18 10.12
C GLU A 116 -8.61 -16.99 10.11
N ILE A 117 -8.39 -16.37 8.94
CA ILE A 117 -7.62 -15.13 8.82
C ILE A 117 -8.24 -14.05 9.72
N GLU A 118 -9.55 -13.85 9.67
CA GLU A 118 -10.23 -12.89 10.54
C GLU A 118 -10.04 -13.19 12.02
N GLY A 119 -10.16 -14.46 12.44
CA GLY A 119 -9.93 -14.87 13.82
C GLY A 119 -8.54 -14.44 14.31
N ILE A 120 -7.50 -14.85 13.57
CA ILE A 120 -6.10 -14.56 13.91
C ILE A 120 -5.82 -13.04 13.91
N VAL A 121 -6.37 -12.32 12.94
CA VAL A 121 -6.18 -10.85 12.82
C VAL A 121 -6.90 -10.13 13.97
N ARG A 122 -8.10 -10.57 14.36
CA ARG A 122 -8.84 -10.02 15.52
C ARG A 122 -8.11 -10.28 16.82
N ASP A 123 -7.59 -11.49 17.03
CA ASP A 123 -6.83 -11.87 18.22
C ASP A 123 -5.57 -11.00 18.36
N ARG A 124 -4.87 -10.77 17.25
CA ARG A 124 -3.71 -9.87 17.21
C ARG A 124 -4.07 -8.38 17.23
N ARG A 125 -5.36 -8.03 17.22
CA ARG A 125 -5.87 -6.65 17.21
C ARG A 125 -5.36 -5.83 16.02
N ALA A 126 -5.14 -6.48 14.88
CA ALA A 126 -4.89 -5.80 13.63
C ALA A 126 -6.20 -5.17 13.11
N VAL A 127 -6.11 -3.96 12.58
CA VAL A 127 -7.28 -3.13 12.23
C VAL A 127 -7.53 -3.05 10.73
N VAL A 128 -6.53 -3.37 9.92
CA VAL A 128 -6.61 -3.39 8.46
C VAL A 128 -5.96 -4.67 7.97
N VAL A 129 -6.64 -5.38 7.09
CA VAL A 129 -6.13 -6.50 6.32
C VAL A 129 -6.02 -6.05 4.88
N ARG A 130 -4.87 -6.27 4.24
CA ARG A 130 -4.69 -6.14 2.80
C ARG A 130 -4.42 -7.52 2.24
N ALA A 131 -5.30 -8.03 1.41
CA ALA A 131 -5.20 -9.37 0.86
C ALA A 131 -5.04 -9.32 -0.66
N ASN A 132 -4.02 -10.01 -1.16
CA ASN A 132 -3.90 -10.28 -2.58
C ASN A 132 -4.79 -11.47 -2.94
N LEU A 133 -6.02 -11.17 -3.35
CA LEU A 133 -7.02 -12.16 -3.78
C LEU A 133 -7.38 -11.97 -5.26
N THR A 134 -6.51 -11.37 -6.07
CA THR A 134 -6.81 -11.00 -7.46
C THR A 134 -7.22 -12.21 -8.29
N ASP A 135 -6.49 -13.32 -8.22
CA ASP A 135 -6.81 -14.58 -8.91
C ASP A 135 -8.20 -15.13 -8.54
N ILE A 136 -8.60 -14.95 -7.28
CA ILE A 136 -9.89 -15.43 -6.77
C ILE A 136 -11.02 -14.48 -7.17
N ALA A 137 -10.77 -13.17 -7.11
CA ALA A 137 -11.73 -12.15 -7.49
C ALA A 137 -12.09 -12.24 -8.98
N GLN A 138 -11.11 -12.51 -9.86
CA GLN A 138 -11.34 -12.64 -11.30
C GLN A 138 -12.18 -13.87 -11.69
N ARG A 139 -12.16 -14.92 -10.88
CA ARG A 139 -12.84 -16.20 -11.18
C ARG A 139 -14.25 -16.31 -10.62
N SER A 140 -14.67 -15.35 -9.80
CA SER A 140 -15.95 -15.41 -9.09
C SER A 140 -16.93 -14.35 -9.61
N ILE A 141 -18.16 -14.77 -9.88
CA ILE A 141 -19.25 -13.88 -10.31
C ILE A 141 -19.74 -12.98 -9.16
N ALA A 142 -19.52 -13.40 -7.90
CA ALA A 142 -19.89 -12.65 -6.71
C ALA A 142 -18.72 -12.51 -5.71
N PRO A 143 -18.69 -11.45 -4.89
CA PRO A 143 -17.69 -11.30 -3.83
C PRO A 143 -17.69 -12.51 -2.88
N LEU A 144 -16.52 -13.13 -2.71
CA LEU A 144 -16.34 -14.26 -1.79
C LEU A 144 -16.00 -13.82 -0.35
N TRP A 145 -15.81 -12.52 -0.13
CA TRP A 145 -15.40 -11.93 1.13
C TRP A 145 -16.58 -11.31 1.91
N PRO A 146 -16.46 -11.17 3.24
CA PRO A 146 -17.50 -10.56 4.07
C PRO A 146 -17.76 -9.08 3.78
N PHE A 147 -18.90 -8.54 4.21
CA PHE A 147 -19.32 -7.15 3.94
C PHE A 147 -18.36 -6.07 4.46
N HIS A 148 -17.56 -6.38 5.49
CA HIS A 148 -16.54 -5.48 6.02
C HIS A 148 -15.20 -5.57 5.26
N TRP A 149 -15.22 -6.25 4.12
CA TRP A 149 -14.14 -6.29 3.13
C TRP A 149 -14.63 -5.65 1.84
N PHE A 150 -13.73 -4.98 1.14
CA PHE A 150 -14.04 -4.33 -0.13
C PHE A 150 -12.85 -4.35 -1.07
N ALA A 151 -13.14 -4.36 -2.36
CA ALA A 151 -12.12 -4.15 -3.39
C ALA A 151 -11.66 -2.69 -3.30
N SER A 152 -10.36 -2.49 -3.15
CA SER A 152 -9.70 -1.21 -3.31
C SER A 152 -8.85 -1.28 -4.59
N SER A 153 -8.86 -0.18 -5.35
CA SER A 153 -7.89 -0.02 -6.43
C SER A 153 -6.51 0.05 -5.80
N ASP A 154 -5.65 -0.90 -6.11
CA ASP A 154 -4.22 -0.81 -5.77
C ASP A 154 -3.59 0.36 -6.54
N PHE A 155 -2.29 0.62 -6.30
CA PHE A 155 -1.46 1.68 -6.90
C PHE A 155 -2.15 2.52 -7.97
N ARG A 156 -2.44 3.81 -7.69
CA ARG A 156 -2.60 4.75 -8.79
C ARG A 156 -1.25 4.85 -9.50
N ARG A 157 -1.10 4.09 -10.58
CA ARG A 157 0.05 4.17 -11.46
C ARG A 157 -0.12 5.41 -12.31
N LEU A 158 0.75 6.39 -12.10
CA LEU A 158 0.82 7.55 -12.98
C LEU A 158 1.78 7.20 -14.11
N GLU A 159 1.25 7.08 -15.32
CA GLU A 159 2.03 6.88 -16.52
C GLU A 159 2.29 8.23 -17.21
N ALA A 160 3.54 8.65 -17.36
CA ALA A 160 3.85 9.95 -17.98
C ALA A 160 5.01 9.83 -18.96
N ASN A 161 4.96 10.61 -20.04
CA ASN A 161 6.03 10.64 -21.02
C ASN A 161 7.29 11.32 -20.43
N PRO A 162 8.49 10.69 -20.50
CA PRO A 162 9.71 11.24 -19.94
C PRO A 162 10.06 12.65 -20.45
N ARG A 163 9.83 12.91 -21.74
CA ARG A 163 10.11 14.22 -22.35
C ARG A 163 9.13 15.28 -21.87
N ALA A 164 7.86 14.92 -21.69
CA ALA A 164 6.85 15.82 -21.15
C ALA A 164 7.16 16.18 -19.67
N ILE A 165 7.62 15.21 -18.87
CA ILE A 165 8.08 15.47 -17.49
C ILE A 165 9.26 16.46 -17.51
N LEU A 166 10.27 16.24 -18.36
CA LEU A 166 11.42 17.15 -18.46
C LEU A 166 11.02 18.56 -18.91
N ALA A 167 10.09 18.66 -19.87
CA ALA A 167 9.55 19.93 -20.34
C ALA A 167 8.83 20.69 -19.21
N GLU A 168 7.98 20.01 -18.44
CA GLU A 168 7.28 20.60 -17.30
C GLU A 168 8.26 21.13 -16.23
N ILE A 169 9.33 20.38 -15.95
CA ILE A 169 10.37 20.86 -15.01
C ILE A 169 11.08 22.10 -15.56
N ALA A 170 11.34 22.16 -16.87
CA ALA A 170 11.95 23.33 -17.51
C ALA A 170 11.02 24.55 -17.44
N ILE A 171 9.74 24.40 -17.78
CA ILE A 171 8.72 25.46 -17.71
C ILE A 171 8.63 26.05 -16.30
N ARG A 172 8.61 25.19 -15.27
CA ARG A 172 8.57 25.64 -13.86
C ARG A 172 9.84 26.39 -13.45
N ALA A 173 11.01 25.98 -13.96
CA ALA A 173 12.27 26.66 -13.68
C ALA A 173 12.32 28.04 -14.36
N GLU A 174 11.84 28.16 -15.60
CA GLU A 174 11.81 29.42 -16.36
C GLU A 174 10.77 30.41 -15.80
N SER A 175 9.65 29.90 -15.29
CA SER A 175 8.59 30.73 -14.69
C SER A 175 8.93 31.26 -13.30
N ALA A 176 10.04 30.81 -12.69
CA ALA A 176 10.48 31.27 -11.38
C ALA A 176 11.13 32.66 -11.45
N SER A 177 11.19 33.39 -10.32
CA SER A 177 11.86 34.69 -10.30
C SER A 177 13.35 34.57 -10.60
N ALA A 178 14.01 35.63 -11.07
CA ALA A 178 15.44 35.60 -11.37
C ALA A 178 16.31 35.18 -10.16
N PHE A 179 15.87 35.52 -8.94
CA PHE A 179 16.51 35.08 -7.70
C PHE A 179 16.34 33.56 -7.50
N ASP A 180 15.12 33.06 -7.63
CA ASP A 180 14.82 31.63 -7.48
C ASP A 180 15.54 30.78 -8.55
N GLN A 181 15.67 31.28 -9.78
CA GLN A 181 16.42 30.63 -10.86
C GLN A 181 17.91 30.48 -10.52
N LEU A 182 18.51 31.52 -9.91
CA LEU A 182 19.91 31.49 -9.48
C LEU A 182 20.11 30.50 -8.33
N GLU A 183 19.23 30.52 -7.32
CA GLU A 183 19.28 29.56 -6.21
C GLU A 183 19.08 28.12 -6.70
N TYR A 184 18.10 27.90 -7.56
CA TYR A 184 17.84 26.61 -8.20
C TYR A 184 19.08 26.09 -8.92
N SER A 185 19.72 26.92 -9.73
CA SER A 185 20.93 26.57 -10.47
C SER A 185 22.10 26.18 -9.55
N ARG A 186 22.32 26.93 -8.47
CA ARG A 186 23.35 26.61 -7.45
C ARG A 186 23.08 25.28 -6.75
N HIS A 187 21.81 24.99 -6.43
CA HIS A 187 21.43 23.71 -5.83
C HIS A 187 21.58 22.55 -6.82
N CYS A 188 21.25 22.74 -8.09
CA CYS A 188 21.47 21.72 -9.11
C CYS A 188 22.96 21.38 -9.26
N GLN A 189 23.84 22.38 -9.29
CA GLN A 189 25.31 22.17 -9.39
C GLN A 189 25.90 21.48 -8.15
N ALA A 190 25.26 21.63 -6.99
CA ALA A 190 25.70 21.02 -5.75
C ALA A 190 25.31 19.55 -5.61
N ILE A 191 24.32 19.10 -6.37
CA ILE A 191 23.75 17.76 -6.27
C ILE A 191 24.36 16.89 -7.35
N ASN A 192 25.07 15.84 -6.92
CA ASN A 192 25.61 14.82 -7.80
C ASN A 192 24.74 13.56 -7.74
N ILE A 193 24.38 13.00 -8.89
CA ILE A 193 23.57 11.78 -8.99
C ILE A 193 24.49 10.62 -9.38
N ARG A 194 24.39 9.51 -8.65
CA ARG A 194 25.19 8.31 -8.94
C ARG A 194 24.50 7.02 -8.48
N PRO A 195 24.97 5.85 -8.92
CA PRO A 195 24.58 4.58 -8.34
C PRO A 195 24.85 4.51 -6.83
N PHE A 196 23.94 3.84 -6.13
CA PHE A 196 24.05 3.51 -4.71
C PHE A 196 25.19 2.52 -4.43
N ARG A 197 25.81 2.63 -3.26
CA ARG A 197 26.82 1.67 -2.76
C ARG A 197 26.29 1.03 -1.48
N GLN A 198 26.39 -0.29 -1.35
CA GLN A 198 25.79 -1.04 -0.24
C GLN A 198 26.20 -0.54 1.16
N MET A 199 27.44 -0.07 1.32
CA MET A 199 27.95 0.54 2.55
C MET A 199 27.20 1.81 3.01
N GLU A 200 26.36 2.38 2.14
CA GLU A 200 25.62 3.63 2.39
C GLU A 200 24.15 3.38 2.78
N LEU A 201 23.78 2.13 3.10
CA LEU A 201 22.41 1.72 3.45
C LEU A 201 21.78 2.58 4.54
N SER A 202 22.59 2.97 5.53
CA SER A 202 22.16 3.84 6.64
C SER A 202 21.60 5.19 6.17
N ALA A 203 22.05 5.71 5.01
CA ALA A 203 21.54 6.95 4.46
C ALA A 203 20.13 6.80 3.87
N LEU A 204 19.84 5.70 3.17
CA LEU A 204 18.50 5.38 2.67
C LEU A 204 17.52 5.20 3.83
N MET A 205 17.92 4.42 4.84
CA MET A 205 17.13 4.20 6.06
C MET A 205 16.80 5.52 6.75
N ARG A 206 17.78 6.44 6.85
CA ARG A 206 17.59 7.76 7.45
C ARG A 206 16.57 8.61 6.69
N ILE A 207 16.64 8.64 5.35
CA ILE A 207 15.68 9.38 4.53
C ILE A 207 14.27 8.78 4.69
N TYR A 208 14.14 7.45 4.62
CA TYR A 208 12.85 6.77 4.80
C TYR A 208 12.21 7.08 6.17
N ARG A 209 13.00 7.09 7.24
CA ARG A 209 12.53 7.39 8.61
C ARG A 209 11.93 8.80 8.75
N LEU A 210 12.28 9.75 7.88
CA LEU A 210 11.65 11.09 7.87
C LEU A 210 10.15 10.99 7.57
N TYR A 211 9.76 10.03 6.74
CA TYR A 211 8.37 9.77 6.34
C TYR A 211 7.67 8.78 7.27
N GLU A 212 8.39 7.79 7.81
CA GLU A 212 7.83 6.75 8.71
C GLU A 212 7.00 7.33 9.87
N ASN A 213 7.43 8.46 10.45
CA ASN A 213 6.84 8.98 11.67
C ASN A 213 5.59 9.85 11.49
N ASN A 214 5.40 10.44 10.30
CA ASN A 214 4.30 11.38 10.05
C ASN A 214 3.55 11.10 8.75
N GLY A 215 4.05 10.18 7.92
CA GLY A 215 3.40 9.77 6.69
C GLY A 215 2.24 8.81 6.94
N TYR A 216 1.50 8.54 5.87
CA TYR A 216 0.42 7.55 5.86
C TYR A 216 0.89 6.33 5.07
N GLY A 217 0.69 5.13 5.61
CA GLY A 217 1.02 3.88 4.92
C GLY A 217 2.46 3.38 5.10
N PHE A 218 3.39 4.23 5.52
CA PHE A 218 4.76 3.84 5.84
C PHE A 218 4.81 2.87 7.02
N TRP A 219 5.62 1.82 6.94
CA TRP A 219 5.81 0.89 8.03
C TRP A 219 7.26 0.84 8.46
N LYS A 220 7.51 0.41 9.70
CA LYS A 220 8.87 0.33 10.22
C LYS A 220 9.66 -0.81 9.57
N ARG A 221 10.47 -0.48 8.55
CA ARG A 221 11.42 -1.42 7.94
C ARG A 221 12.62 -1.63 8.88
N PRO A 222 12.81 -2.82 9.50
CA PRO A 222 14.02 -3.10 10.27
C PRO A 222 15.25 -3.20 9.36
N GLU A 223 16.45 -3.07 9.92
CA GLU A 223 17.69 -3.09 9.14
C GLU A 223 17.88 -4.38 8.34
N GLN A 224 17.54 -5.53 8.91
CA GLN A 224 17.56 -6.82 8.21
C GLN A 224 16.66 -6.82 6.97
N TYR A 225 15.50 -6.17 7.05
CA TYR A 225 14.60 -6.04 5.90
C TYR A 225 15.17 -5.10 4.83
N TRP A 226 15.88 -4.05 5.24
CA TRP A 226 16.59 -3.17 4.29
C TRP A 226 17.71 -3.90 3.55
N GLN A 227 18.50 -4.70 4.27
CA GLN A 227 19.53 -5.54 3.67
C GLN A 227 18.92 -6.51 2.67
N TRP A 228 17.81 -7.16 3.04
CA TRP A 228 17.06 -8.04 2.17
C TRP A 228 16.56 -7.33 0.91
N LEU A 229 15.88 -6.18 1.03
CA LEU A 229 15.39 -5.39 -0.10
C LEU A 229 16.51 -5.05 -1.08
N VAL A 230 17.65 -4.55 -0.58
CA VAL A 230 18.79 -4.17 -1.43
C VAL A 230 19.43 -5.38 -2.10
N SER A 231 19.56 -6.50 -1.39
CA SER A 231 20.17 -7.73 -1.93
C SER A 231 19.34 -8.36 -3.06
N ARG A 232 18.02 -8.19 -3.01
CA ARG A 232 17.07 -8.81 -3.94
C ARG A 232 16.53 -7.89 -5.03
N SER A 233 17.04 -6.67 -5.12
CA SER A 233 16.75 -5.74 -6.21
C SER A 233 17.37 -6.18 -7.55
N SER A 234 17.41 -7.47 -7.87
CA SER A 234 17.85 -7.96 -9.18
C SER A 234 16.93 -7.42 -10.26
N GLY A 235 17.48 -6.63 -11.18
CA GLY A 235 16.71 -5.91 -12.21
C GLY A 235 16.23 -4.51 -11.79
N ALA A 236 16.37 -4.12 -10.52
CA ALA A 236 16.11 -2.77 -10.05
C ALA A 236 17.43 -2.02 -9.75
N GLN A 237 17.55 -0.82 -10.30
CA GLN A 237 18.66 0.09 -10.06
C GLN A 237 18.32 1.04 -8.90
N ILE A 238 19.25 1.16 -7.95
CA ILE A 238 19.15 2.15 -6.87
C ILE A 238 20.08 3.32 -7.20
N ILE A 239 19.51 4.52 -7.32
CA ILE A 239 20.21 5.76 -7.65
C ILE A 239 20.08 6.72 -6.47
N VAL A 240 21.14 7.46 -6.15
CA VAL A 240 21.19 8.42 -5.04
C VAL A 240 21.58 9.82 -5.51
N ALA A 241 20.98 10.82 -4.89
CA ALA A 241 21.40 12.22 -5.00
C ALA A 241 22.24 12.60 -3.78
N VAL A 242 23.42 13.17 -4.05
CA VAL A 242 24.44 13.52 -3.08
C VAL A 242 24.66 15.02 -3.08
N ASP A 243 24.37 15.67 -1.96
CA ASP A 243 24.63 17.09 -1.74
C ASP A 243 26.09 17.32 -1.27
N HIS A 244 26.80 18.19 -1.98
CA HIS A 244 28.17 18.58 -1.68
C HIS A 244 28.30 19.97 -1.02
N GLN A 245 27.22 20.75 -0.85
CA GLN A 245 27.29 22.12 -0.30
C GLN A 245 27.80 22.20 1.15
N LYS A 246 27.58 21.17 1.97
CA LYS A 246 27.79 21.24 3.42
C LYS A 246 29.17 20.80 3.96
N LYS A 247 30.25 20.80 3.18
CA LYS A 247 31.57 20.31 3.69
C LYS A 247 32.72 21.31 3.58
N ARG A 248 32.99 21.95 4.73
CA ARG A 248 34.23 22.64 5.12
C ARG A 248 35.23 21.74 5.88
N GLY A 249 35.18 20.40 5.77
CA GLY A 249 35.99 19.49 6.60
C GLY A 249 36.56 18.26 5.89
N ILE A 250 37.86 18.01 6.11
CA ILE A 250 38.71 16.98 5.44
C ILE A 250 38.24 15.53 5.69
N LYS A 251 37.56 15.25 6.81
CA LYS A 251 37.14 13.88 7.19
C LYS A 251 35.88 13.34 6.48
N GLN A 252 35.29 14.10 5.56
CA GLN A 252 33.99 13.76 4.98
C GLN A 252 33.96 13.87 3.44
N ARG A 253 35.01 13.44 2.73
CA ARG A 253 35.19 13.58 1.26
C ARG A 253 34.12 12.98 0.31
N GLY A 254 32.92 12.57 0.76
CA GLY A 254 31.91 11.89 -0.05
C GLY A 254 30.54 12.56 -0.24
N GLY A 255 30.34 13.83 0.18
CA GLY A 255 29.02 14.48 0.16
C GLY A 255 28.01 13.83 1.12
N LYS A 256 26.74 14.26 1.15
CA LYS A 256 25.66 13.67 1.96
C LYS A 256 24.57 13.18 1.01
N ILE A 257 24.16 11.91 1.11
CA ILE A 257 22.99 11.42 0.37
C ILE A 257 21.73 12.08 0.94
N VAL A 258 20.98 12.75 0.08
CA VAL A 258 19.82 13.59 0.43
C VAL A 258 18.53 13.12 -0.23
N ALA A 259 18.63 12.30 -1.27
CA ALA A 259 17.49 11.59 -1.87
C ALA A 259 17.94 10.28 -2.50
N TYR A 260 17.01 9.36 -2.71
CA TYR A 260 17.22 8.12 -3.46
C TYR A 260 16.00 7.76 -4.29
N ALA A 261 16.24 6.97 -5.33
CA ALA A 261 15.21 6.35 -6.15
C ALA A 261 15.55 4.89 -6.43
N VAL A 262 14.52 4.07 -6.56
CA VAL A 262 14.58 2.67 -6.97
C VAL A 262 13.76 2.54 -8.25
N VAL A 263 14.42 2.11 -9.32
CA VAL A 263 13.87 2.06 -10.68
C VAL A 263 14.05 0.67 -11.25
N CYS A 264 13.03 0.11 -11.90
CA CYS A 264 13.09 -1.17 -12.59
C CYS A 264 12.50 -1.00 -13.99
N GLY A 265 13.37 -0.98 -15.02
CA GLY A 265 12.95 -0.68 -16.39
C GLY A 265 12.30 0.70 -16.51
N ASP A 266 11.06 0.73 -16.96
CA ASP A 266 10.22 1.93 -17.10
C ASP A 266 9.44 2.29 -15.82
N GLN A 267 9.67 1.58 -14.70
CA GLN A 267 8.92 1.77 -13.46
C GLN A 267 9.76 2.41 -12.36
N ILE A 268 9.27 3.52 -11.80
CA ILE A 268 9.78 4.10 -10.56
C ILE A 268 9.05 3.44 -9.38
N LEU A 269 9.76 2.54 -8.69
CA LEU A 269 9.22 1.75 -7.57
C LEU A 269 9.21 2.55 -6.26
N GLU A 270 10.19 3.42 -6.06
CA GLU A 270 10.28 4.27 -4.86
C GLU A 270 11.16 5.48 -5.17
N ILE A 271 10.76 6.65 -4.69
CA ILE A 271 11.59 7.87 -4.76
C ILE A 271 11.28 8.72 -3.54
N LEU A 272 12.31 9.02 -2.76
CA LEU A 272 12.19 9.76 -1.50
C LEU A 272 13.38 10.70 -1.32
N GLY A 273 13.13 11.86 -0.72
CA GLY A 273 14.14 12.88 -0.46
C GLY A 273 14.04 13.48 0.94
N GLU A 274 15.02 14.28 1.31
CA GLU A 274 14.87 15.16 2.47
C GLU A 274 13.87 16.27 2.14
N PRO A 275 12.82 16.52 2.96
CA PRO A 275 11.83 17.57 2.68
C PRO A 275 12.45 18.97 2.51
N SER A 276 13.60 19.23 3.15
CA SER A 276 14.35 20.48 3.00
C SER A 276 15.14 20.58 1.69
N GLN A 277 15.21 19.52 0.88
CA GLN A 277 15.98 19.46 -0.38
C GLN A 277 15.13 18.90 -1.52
N VAL A 278 14.02 19.56 -1.81
CA VAL A 278 13.07 19.14 -2.87
C VAL A 278 13.75 19.04 -4.25
N ILE A 279 14.75 19.87 -4.51
CA ILE A 279 15.53 19.85 -5.77
C ILE A 279 16.24 18.51 -5.98
N ALA A 280 16.63 17.79 -4.91
CA ALA A 280 17.30 16.50 -5.03
C ALA A 280 16.41 15.42 -5.66
N THR A 281 15.13 15.37 -5.28
CA THR A 281 14.15 14.45 -5.90
C THR A 281 13.84 14.82 -7.34
N GLU A 282 13.82 16.11 -7.69
CA GLU A 282 13.67 16.53 -9.09
C GLU A 282 14.88 16.17 -9.95
N GLN A 283 16.09 16.35 -9.42
CA GLN A 283 17.32 15.98 -10.10
C GLN A 283 17.37 14.47 -10.35
N LEU A 284 16.99 13.65 -9.36
CA LEU A 284 16.80 12.21 -9.57
C LEU A 284 15.80 11.92 -10.69
N LEU A 285 14.64 12.57 -10.69
CA LEU A 285 13.64 12.38 -11.74
C LEU A 285 14.17 12.78 -13.12
N LYS A 286 14.91 13.90 -13.24
CA LYS A 286 15.55 14.31 -14.50
C LYS A 286 16.50 13.23 -15.01
N ARG A 287 17.32 12.66 -14.13
CA ARG A 287 18.24 11.58 -14.49
C ARG A 287 17.48 10.34 -14.96
N ILE A 288 16.44 9.93 -14.24
CA ILE A 288 15.61 8.78 -14.60
C ILE A 288 14.94 9.00 -15.96
N CYS A 289 14.40 10.19 -16.22
CA CYS A 289 13.81 10.52 -17.52
C CYS A 289 14.85 10.47 -18.66
N ALA A 290 16.07 10.96 -18.41
CA ALA A 290 17.16 10.88 -19.39
C ALA A 290 17.53 9.42 -19.69
N ASP A 291 17.74 8.61 -18.65
CA ASP A 291 18.03 7.17 -18.78
C ASP A 291 16.89 6.44 -19.52
N ALA A 292 15.63 6.80 -19.27
CA ALA A 292 14.47 6.24 -19.95
C ALA A 292 14.41 6.60 -21.44
N ILE A 293 14.77 7.84 -21.80
CA ILE A 293 14.86 8.29 -23.19
C ILE A 293 15.98 7.54 -23.92
N GLU A 294 17.14 7.40 -23.28
CA GLU A 294 18.28 6.63 -23.82
C GLU A 294 17.89 5.17 -24.08
N GLN A 295 17.08 4.58 -23.20
CA GLN A 295 16.55 3.21 -23.34
C GLN A 295 15.31 3.11 -24.25
N ASN A 296 14.89 4.21 -24.89
CA ASN A 296 13.70 4.29 -25.75
C ASN A 296 12.36 3.92 -25.06
N PHE A 297 12.25 4.10 -23.74
CA PHE A 297 10.97 3.98 -23.06
C PHE A 297 10.05 5.14 -23.45
N ARG A 298 8.83 4.81 -23.89
CA ARG A 298 7.82 5.80 -24.32
C ARG A 298 7.12 6.47 -23.15
N SER A 299 6.99 5.75 -22.05
CA SER A 299 6.35 6.21 -20.83
C SER A 299 7.15 5.72 -19.62
N LEU A 300 6.99 6.44 -18.50
CA LEU A 300 7.45 6.02 -17.19
C LEU A 300 6.23 5.82 -16.30
N THR A 301 6.22 4.72 -15.56
CA THR A 301 5.20 4.45 -14.55
C THR A 301 5.71 4.82 -13.17
N VAL A 302 4.99 5.69 -12.48
CA VAL A 302 5.27 6.07 -11.09
C VAL A 302 4.20 5.47 -10.20
N ALA A 303 4.63 4.60 -9.27
CA ALA A 303 3.75 4.11 -8.22
C ALA A 303 3.67 5.15 -7.10
N THR A 304 2.79 6.15 -7.23
CA THR A 304 2.52 7.14 -6.19
C THR A 304 1.03 7.30 -5.96
N THR A 305 0.65 7.44 -4.70
CA THR A 305 -0.72 7.61 -4.24
C THR A 305 -0.95 8.99 -3.62
N ASP A 306 0.08 9.83 -3.59
CA ASP A 306 0.01 11.19 -3.09
C ASP A 306 -0.21 12.16 -4.26
N PRO A 307 -1.45 12.58 -4.57
CA PRO A 307 -1.71 13.58 -5.60
C PRO A 307 -1.12 14.96 -5.29
N GLY A 308 -0.83 15.25 -4.01
CA GLY A 308 -0.15 16.48 -3.58
C GLY A 308 1.37 16.37 -3.53
N HIS A 309 1.94 15.21 -3.86
CA HIS A 309 3.38 15.08 -4.02
C HIS A 309 3.78 15.77 -5.32
N ARG A 310 4.80 16.63 -5.27
CA ARG A 310 5.34 17.36 -6.43
C ARG A 310 5.58 16.47 -7.66
N LEU A 311 5.97 15.20 -7.45
CA LEU A 311 6.11 14.22 -8.54
C LEU A 311 4.78 13.85 -9.19
N ALA A 312 3.71 13.67 -8.41
CA ALA A 312 2.39 13.38 -8.94
C ALA A 312 1.83 14.57 -9.73
N GLU A 313 2.06 15.80 -9.24
CA GLU A 313 1.71 17.02 -9.98
C GLU A 313 2.46 17.11 -11.32
N LEU A 314 3.77 16.85 -11.32
CA LEU A 314 4.58 16.83 -12.54
C LEU A 314 4.09 15.77 -13.53
N CYS A 315 3.78 14.56 -13.04
CA CYS A 315 3.25 13.48 -13.88
C CYS A 315 1.85 13.82 -14.42
N ALA A 316 0.97 14.38 -13.60
CA ALA A 316 -0.37 14.78 -14.01
C ALA A 316 -0.34 15.91 -15.06
N ALA A 317 0.53 16.91 -14.89
CA ALA A 317 0.74 17.96 -15.88
C ALA A 317 1.29 17.40 -17.21
N ALA A 318 2.28 16.50 -17.13
CA ALA A 318 2.85 15.82 -18.29
C ALA A 318 1.83 14.92 -19.02
N GLN A 319 0.94 14.25 -18.29
CA GLN A 319 -0.17 13.47 -18.84
C GLN A 319 -1.18 14.35 -19.56
N ALA A 320 -1.59 15.46 -18.95
CA ALA A 320 -2.55 16.40 -19.56
C ALA A 320 -2.03 16.98 -20.89
N ALA A 321 -0.71 17.11 -21.03
CA ALA A 321 -0.06 17.57 -22.26
C ALA A 321 0.05 16.49 -23.35
N THR A 322 -0.24 15.21 -23.05
CA THR A 322 -0.02 14.08 -23.97
C THR A 322 -1.33 13.34 -24.26
N VAL A 323 -1.72 13.25 -25.53
CA VAL A 323 -2.88 12.43 -25.96
C VAL A 323 -2.48 10.95 -26.02
N GLN A 324 -2.40 10.25 -24.89
CA GLN A 324 -2.14 8.79 -24.88
C GLN A 324 -3.00 8.00 -23.89
N HIS A 325 -3.25 6.76 -24.29
CA HIS A 325 -4.21 5.80 -23.72
C HIS A 325 -3.81 5.36 -22.31
N SER A 326 -4.75 5.46 -21.37
CA SER A 326 -4.62 4.91 -20.04
C SER A 326 -4.59 3.38 -20.11
N CYS A 327 -3.43 2.75 -19.86
CA CYS A 327 -3.39 1.32 -19.60
C CYS A 327 -3.82 1.06 -18.15
N SER A 328 -5.08 0.69 -17.95
CA SER A 328 -5.66 0.41 -16.62
C SER A 328 -5.38 -1.03 -16.18
N ASP A 329 -4.13 -1.38 -15.93
CA ASP A 329 -3.82 -2.61 -15.19
C ASP A 329 -4.07 -2.36 -13.70
N HIS A 330 -5.34 -2.43 -13.32
CA HIS A 330 -5.77 -2.29 -11.94
C HIS A 330 -5.55 -3.60 -11.21
N HIS A 331 -4.42 -3.71 -10.49
CA HIS A 331 -4.36 -4.71 -9.43
C HIS A 331 -5.46 -4.39 -8.42
N THR A 332 -6.29 -5.38 -8.12
CA THR A 332 -7.35 -5.24 -7.13
C THR A 332 -6.84 -5.85 -5.83
N VAL A 333 -6.61 -5.00 -4.84
CA VAL A 333 -6.32 -5.43 -3.47
C VAL A 333 -7.62 -5.45 -2.70
N ILE A 334 -7.87 -6.53 -1.96
CA ILE A 334 -9.03 -6.58 -1.08
C ILE A 334 -8.61 -6.07 0.30
N ILE A 335 -9.34 -5.07 0.80
CA ILE A 335 -9.14 -4.51 2.13
C ILE A 335 -10.21 -5.04 3.06
N GLY A 336 -9.81 -5.68 4.15
CA GLY A 336 -10.69 -6.12 5.24
C GLY A 336 -10.52 -5.27 6.48
N LEU A 337 -11.63 -4.89 7.14
CA LEU A 337 -11.62 -4.15 8.41
C LEU A 337 -12.27 -4.98 9.53
N PRO A 338 -11.49 -5.78 10.27
CA PRO A 338 -12.02 -6.77 11.22
C PRO A 338 -12.83 -6.17 12.38
N SER A 339 -12.58 -4.89 12.71
CA SER A 339 -13.32 -4.15 13.74
C SER A 339 -13.25 -2.64 13.51
N LEU A 340 -14.37 -2.03 13.09
CA LEU A 340 -14.47 -0.58 12.90
C LEU A 340 -14.28 0.20 14.21
N LYS A 341 -14.82 -0.31 15.33
CA LYS A 341 -14.62 0.30 16.65
C LYS A 341 -13.14 0.37 17.03
N LEU A 342 -12.39 -0.70 16.78
CA LEU A 342 -10.97 -0.74 17.06
C LEU A 342 -10.20 0.20 16.12
N LEU A 343 -10.53 0.21 14.82
CA LEU A 343 -9.94 1.13 13.84
C LEU A 343 -10.14 2.59 14.28
N VAL A 344 -11.38 3.01 14.56
CA VAL A 344 -11.70 4.37 15.01
C VAL A 344 -10.92 4.73 16.27
N ARG A 345 -10.85 3.81 17.24
CA ARG A 345 -10.06 4.03 18.46
C ARG A 345 -8.57 4.25 18.15
N ARG A 346 -8.01 3.50 17.20
CA ARG A 346 -6.60 3.62 16.78
C ARG A 346 -6.35 4.88 15.96
N LEU A 347 -7.31 5.34 15.17
CA LEU A 347 -7.26 6.59 14.40
C LEU A 347 -7.47 7.85 15.27
N GLY A 348 -7.88 7.68 16.53
CA GLY A 348 -8.20 8.78 17.45
C GLY A 348 -7.18 9.94 17.48
N PRO A 349 -5.86 9.67 17.63
CA PRO A 349 -4.85 10.73 17.61
C PRO A 349 -4.83 11.54 16.30
N GLU A 350 -5.04 10.88 15.17
CA GLU A 350 -5.04 11.53 13.86
C GLU A 350 -6.34 12.31 13.61
N LEU A 351 -7.50 11.75 13.99
CA LEU A 351 -8.79 12.46 13.91
C LEU A 351 -8.80 13.71 14.80
N LEU A 352 -8.25 13.60 16.01
CA LEU A 352 -8.13 14.74 16.93
C LEU A 352 -7.17 15.81 16.39
N ARG A 353 -6.05 15.41 15.78
CA ARG A 353 -5.13 16.34 15.11
C ARG A 353 -5.86 17.16 14.03
N ARG A 354 -6.64 16.51 13.17
CA ARG A 354 -7.40 17.19 12.09
C ARG A 354 -8.37 18.22 12.66
N LEU A 355 -9.10 17.86 13.71
CA LEU A 355 -10.05 18.75 14.39
C LEU A 355 -9.37 19.99 15.00
N ARG A 356 -8.18 19.81 15.59
CA ARG A 356 -7.42 20.90 16.22
C ARG A 356 -6.84 21.89 15.21
N VAL A 357 -6.42 21.41 14.03
CA VAL A 357 -5.90 22.27 12.96
C VAL A 357 -6.95 23.29 12.50
N THR A 358 -8.23 22.93 12.55
CA THR A 358 -9.34 23.81 12.16
C THR A 358 -9.90 24.65 13.32
N GLN A 359 -9.19 24.72 14.45
CA GLN A 359 -9.57 25.47 15.67
C GLN A 359 -11.00 25.15 16.16
N THR A 360 -11.49 23.94 15.90
CA THR A 360 -12.81 23.54 16.37
C THR A 360 -12.68 23.07 17.82
N GLU A 361 -13.04 23.94 18.76
CA GLU A 361 -12.98 23.61 20.19
C GLU A 361 -14.04 22.56 20.57
N GLY A 362 -13.65 21.62 21.43
CA GLY A 362 -14.57 20.69 22.08
C GLY A 362 -14.70 19.31 21.44
N VAL A 363 -15.82 18.65 21.76
CA VAL A 363 -16.14 17.29 21.31
C VAL A 363 -16.83 17.35 19.97
N ALA A 364 -16.27 16.69 18.95
CA ALA A 364 -16.92 16.53 17.66
C ALA A 364 -17.74 15.23 17.65
N THR A 365 -19.00 15.33 17.24
CA THR A 365 -19.90 14.18 17.06
C THR A 365 -20.41 14.15 15.64
N LEU A 366 -20.25 13.01 14.98
CA LEU A 366 -20.72 12.80 13.61
C LEU A 366 -21.38 11.43 13.50
N GLY A 367 -22.65 11.42 13.14
CA GLY A 367 -23.38 10.21 12.80
C GLY A 367 -22.94 9.67 11.43
N TRP A 368 -23.05 8.37 11.28
CA TRP A 368 -23.10 7.69 9.99
C TRP A 368 -24.28 6.72 10.01
N GLY A 369 -24.95 6.57 8.88
CA GLY A 369 -25.92 5.50 8.70
C GLY A 369 -26.15 5.10 7.25
N SER A 370 -26.61 3.87 7.09
CA SER A 370 -27.29 3.32 5.94
C SER A 370 -28.68 2.84 6.37
N GLU A 371 -29.48 2.30 5.46
CA GLU A 371 -30.80 1.72 5.79
C GLU A 371 -30.72 0.62 6.87
N GLN A 372 -29.58 -0.09 6.98
CA GLN A 372 -29.42 -1.26 7.85
C GLN A 372 -28.52 -1.01 9.07
N HIS A 373 -27.72 0.05 9.06
CA HIS A 373 -26.72 0.31 10.09
C HIS A 373 -26.68 1.78 10.45
N SER A 374 -26.55 2.09 11.74
CA SER A 374 -26.29 3.45 12.19
C SER A 374 -25.26 3.45 13.32
N SER A 375 -24.41 4.47 13.35
CA SER A 375 -23.40 4.64 14.38
C SER A 375 -23.04 6.12 14.55
N ARG A 376 -22.49 6.49 15.69
CA ARG A 376 -21.95 7.84 15.95
C ARG A 376 -20.49 7.78 16.31
N LEU A 377 -19.70 8.50 15.52
CA LEU A 377 -18.33 8.83 15.80
C LEU A 377 -18.29 9.99 16.80
N VAL A 378 -17.58 9.78 17.90
CA VAL A 378 -17.30 10.81 18.91
C VAL A 378 -15.78 11.00 18.97
N VAL A 379 -15.31 12.20 18.67
CA VAL A 379 -13.89 12.59 18.77
C VAL A 379 -13.75 13.62 19.89
N SER A 380 -12.85 13.33 20.83
CA SER A 380 -12.60 14.18 21.99
C SER A 380 -11.12 14.14 22.36
N GLU A 381 -10.72 14.95 23.33
CA GLU A 381 -9.39 14.91 23.96
C GLU A 381 -9.01 13.51 24.49
N LYS A 382 -10.00 12.68 24.86
CA LYS A 382 -9.79 11.28 25.30
C LYS A 382 -9.63 10.29 24.14
N GLY A 383 -9.61 10.77 22.90
CA GLY A 383 -9.55 9.97 21.66
C GLY A 383 -10.90 9.83 20.96
N ALA A 384 -10.96 8.92 19.98
CA ALA A 384 -12.14 8.67 19.17
C ALA A 384 -12.83 7.34 19.51
N ARG A 385 -14.16 7.31 19.43
CA ARG A 385 -14.99 6.12 19.67
C ARG A 385 -16.17 6.07 18.72
N LEU A 386 -16.59 4.85 18.38
CA LEU A 386 -17.79 4.59 17.60
C LEU A 386 -18.85 3.98 18.52
N ARG A 387 -20.06 4.57 18.55
CA ARG A 387 -21.23 4.07 19.28
C ARG A 387 -22.25 3.53 18.27
N ASP A 388 -22.81 2.36 18.52
CA ASP A 388 -23.79 1.75 17.59
C ASP A 388 -25.21 2.30 17.85
N ALA A 389 -26.08 2.16 16.85
CA ALA A 389 -27.53 2.37 16.92
C ALA A 389 -28.00 3.78 17.31
N ASP A 390 -27.15 4.79 17.08
CA ASP A 390 -27.46 6.19 17.39
C ASP A 390 -26.65 7.10 16.46
N ALA A 391 -27.21 7.53 15.32
CA ALA A 391 -26.52 8.44 14.41
C ALA A 391 -26.60 9.90 14.89
N GLY A 392 -27.74 10.32 15.44
CA GLY A 392 -28.02 11.72 15.77
C GLY A 392 -28.41 12.60 14.58
N PRO A 393 -28.57 13.91 14.83
CA PRO A 393 -29.05 14.86 13.83
C PRO A 393 -27.99 15.20 12.77
N ASP A 394 -26.74 15.36 13.19
CA ASP A 394 -25.59 15.60 12.30
C ASP A 394 -25.04 14.25 11.83
N ARG A 395 -25.51 13.75 10.67
CA ARG A 395 -25.15 12.42 10.16
C ARG A 395 -24.82 12.40 8.68
N LEU A 396 -24.02 11.42 8.31
CA LEU A 396 -23.70 11.04 6.95
C LEU A 396 -24.54 9.84 6.53
N ILE A 397 -25.15 9.92 5.35
CA ILE A 397 -25.93 8.85 4.73
C ILE A 397 -25.08 8.27 3.60
N CYS A 398 -24.55 7.07 3.80
CA CYS A 398 -23.76 6.35 2.79
C CYS A 398 -23.65 4.86 3.12
N SER A 399 -23.22 4.05 2.15
CA SER A 399 -22.97 2.63 2.40
C SER A 399 -21.82 2.41 3.39
N GLN A 400 -21.78 1.24 4.02
CA GLN A 400 -20.69 0.88 4.93
C GLN A 400 -19.32 0.93 4.22
N GLN A 401 -19.26 0.54 2.94
CA GLN A 401 -18.01 0.58 2.17
C GLN A 401 -17.51 2.01 1.95
N ILE A 402 -18.42 2.97 1.66
CA ILE A 402 -18.06 4.39 1.55
C ILE A 402 -17.54 4.91 2.90
N TRP A 403 -18.22 4.59 4.00
CA TRP A 403 -17.74 4.94 5.35
C TRP A 403 -16.34 4.39 5.65
N MET A 404 -16.08 3.13 5.31
CA MET A 404 -14.77 2.50 5.48
C MET A 404 -13.69 3.20 4.64
N ARG A 405 -13.99 3.55 3.38
CA ARG A 405 -13.07 4.27 2.50
C ARG A 405 -12.76 5.69 2.98
N LEU A 406 -13.74 6.40 3.55
CA LEU A 406 -13.55 7.71 4.19
C LEU A 406 -12.62 7.59 5.41
N LEU A 407 -12.83 6.58 6.28
CA LEU A 407 -11.97 6.35 7.44
C LEU A 407 -10.51 6.04 7.07
N LEU A 408 -10.30 5.30 5.97
CA LEU A 408 -8.99 5.00 5.42
C LEU A 408 -8.45 6.11 4.49
N GLY A 409 -9.16 7.24 4.34
CA GLY A 409 -8.72 8.33 3.47
C GLY A 409 -8.50 7.93 2.01
N GLU A 410 -9.08 6.82 1.55
CA GLU A 410 -9.05 6.45 0.12
C GLU A 410 -10.00 7.33 -0.69
N LEU A 411 -11.05 7.80 -0.04
CA LEU A 411 -12.07 8.69 -0.60
C LEU A 411 -12.08 10.00 0.18
N ASP A 412 -12.10 11.11 -0.56
CA ASP A 412 -12.32 12.44 -0.02
C ASP A 412 -13.81 12.69 0.22
N ALA A 413 -14.17 13.28 1.36
CA ALA A 413 -15.57 13.57 1.68
C ALA A 413 -16.22 14.55 0.70
N SER A 414 -15.52 15.59 0.25
CA SER A 414 -16.05 16.56 -0.72
C SER A 414 -16.26 15.93 -2.10
N ALA A 415 -15.31 15.09 -2.53
CA ALA A 415 -15.45 14.30 -3.76
C ALA A 415 -16.60 13.29 -3.66
N ALA A 416 -16.79 12.66 -2.50
CA ALA A 416 -17.88 11.71 -2.27
C ALA A 416 -19.27 12.37 -2.34
N VAL A 417 -19.40 13.59 -1.80
CA VAL A 417 -20.64 14.38 -1.90
C VAL A 417 -20.90 14.77 -3.35
N SER A 418 -19.88 15.28 -4.05
CA SER A 418 -20.00 15.70 -5.45
C SER A 418 -20.33 14.54 -6.39
N GLY A 419 -19.86 13.33 -6.07
CA GLY A 419 -20.14 12.10 -6.80
C GLY A 419 -21.42 11.37 -6.39
N ASN A 420 -22.28 11.97 -5.55
CA ASN A 420 -23.52 11.36 -5.03
C ASN A 420 -23.32 10.02 -4.31
N LEU A 421 -22.15 9.78 -3.72
CA LEU A 421 -21.83 8.59 -2.91
C LEU A 421 -22.08 8.82 -1.41
N LEU A 422 -22.18 10.08 -1.00
CA LEU A 422 -22.30 10.53 0.37
C LEU A 422 -23.28 11.70 0.44
N GLU A 423 -24.31 11.57 1.27
CA GLU A 423 -25.20 12.68 1.59
C GLU A 423 -24.99 13.11 3.05
N ALA A 424 -25.00 14.41 3.31
CA ALA A 424 -24.90 14.96 4.66
C ALA A 424 -26.25 15.53 5.07
N SER A 425 -26.79 15.12 6.23
CA SER A 425 -28.09 15.58 6.71
C SER A 425 -28.12 17.07 7.09
N THR A 426 -26.97 17.64 7.42
CA THR A 426 -26.83 19.05 7.80
C THR A 426 -25.55 19.66 7.21
N PRO A 427 -25.50 21.00 7.03
CA PRO A 427 -24.27 21.69 6.64
C PRO A 427 -23.11 21.45 7.62
N ARG A 428 -23.43 21.28 8.91
CA ARG A 428 -22.44 20.96 9.95
C ARG A 428 -21.86 19.56 9.76
N ALA A 429 -22.69 18.56 9.47
CA ALA A 429 -22.24 17.20 9.18
C ALA A 429 -21.30 17.18 7.96
N ARG A 430 -21.65 17.93 6.90
CA ARG A 430 -20.80 18.10 5.73
C ARG A 430 -19.44 18.69 6.08
N ARG A 431 -19.42 19.83 6.78
CA ARG A 431 -18.17 20.49 7.18
C ARG A 431 -17.30 19.59 8.05
N LEU A 432 -17.89 18.87 9.01
CA LEU A 432 -17.15 17.92 9.84
C LEU A 432 -16.57 16.75 9.02
N ALA A 433 -17.30 16.25 8.03
CA ALA A 433 -16.81 15.19 7.15
C ALA A 433 -15.61 15.65 6.31
N GLU A 434 -15.67 16.86 5.74
CA GLU A 434 -14.57 17.48 4.97
C GLU A 434 -13.30 17.65 5.83
N ILE A 435 -13.45 17.97 7.12
CA ILE A 435 -12.32 18.10 8.07
C ILE A 435 -11.75 16.74 8.45
N LEU A 436 -12.62 15.78 8.78
CA LEU A 436 -12.21 14.50 9.36
C LEU A 436 -11.72 13.50 8.32
N PHE A 437 -12.26 13.54 7.09
CA PHE A 437 -12.03 12.54 6.05
C PHE A 437 -11.55 13.15 4.72
N PRO A 438 -10.39 13.84 4.71
CA PRO A 438 -9.72 14.19 3.46
C PRO A 438 -9.16 12.93 2.80
N GLN A 439 -8.96 12.97 1.48
CA GLN A 439 -8.11 11.97 0.83
C GLN A 439 -6.68 12.04 1.35
N LEU A 440 -6.11 10.89 1.68
CA LEU A 440 -4.79 10.79 2.28
C LEU A 440 -3.76 10.24 1.28
N PRO A 441 -2.52 10.76 1.34
CA PRO A 441 -1.41 10.26 0.53
C PRO A 441 -0.83 8.97 1.11
N VAL A 442 -1.60 7.89 1.03
CA VAL A 442 -1.25 6.61 1.66
C VAL A 442 -0.18 5.90 0.84
N TRP A 443 1.07 5.95 1.28
CA TRP A 443 2.16 5.21 0.67
C TRP A 443 1.90 3.70 0.70
N GLN A 444 2.16 3.01 -0.41
CA GLN A 444 1.81 1.58 -0.59
C GLN A 444 3.02 0.66 -0.75
N GLY A 445 4.25 1.19 -0.76
CA GLY A 445 5.48 0.38 -0.80
C GLY A 445 5.63 -0.45 -2.07
N ALA A 446 5.62 0.18 -3.24
CA ALA A 446 5.77 -0.53 -4.51
C ALA A 446 7.09 -1.30 -4.63
N TRP A 447 8.19 -0.80 -4.03
CA TRP A 447 9.43 -1.59 -3.93
C TRP A 447 9.25 -2.86 -3.09
N ASP A 448 8.59 -2.78 -1.92
CA ASP A 448 8.24 -3.98 -1.15
C ASP A 448 7.40 -4.95 -2.00
N HIS A 449 6.39 -4.43 -2.69
CA HIS A 449 5.49 -5.25 -3.47
C HIS A 449 6.22 -5.93 -4.63
N PHE A 450 7.08 -5.20 -5.36
CA PHE A 450 7.90 -5.71 -6.44
C PHE A 450 8.79 -6.87 -6.00
N ILE A 451 9.50 -6.73 -4.87
CA ILE A 451 10.36 -7.82 -4.37
C ILE A 451 9.50 -9.01 -3.90
N ASN A 452 8.32 -8.76 -3.34
CA ASN A 452 7.43 -9.84 -2.89
C ASN A 452 6.62 -10.52 -4.01
N SER A 453 6.45 -9.88 -5.17
CA SER A 453 5.71 -10.42 -6.31
C SER A 453 6.63 -11.05 -7.36
N SER A 454 7.87 -10.56 -7.50
CA SER A 454 8.93 -11.17 -8.34
C SER A 454 9.38 -12.54 -7.85
N THR A 455 9.04 -12.93 -6.60
CA THR A 455 9.23 -14.29 -6.08
C THR A 455 8.13 -15.27 -6.52
N SER A 456 7.10 -14.82 -7.23
CA SER A 456 6.18 -15.69 -7.97
C SER A 456 6.70 -15.80 -9.39
N PRO A 457 6.87 -17.01 -9.96
CA PRO A 457 7.26 -17.12 -11.36
C PRO A 457 6.22 -16.37 -12.20
N ARG A 458 6.68 -15.36 -12.94
CA ARG A 458 5.96 -14.90 -14.12
C ARG A 458 6.06 -16.05 -15.10
N ASP A 459 4.93 -16.68 -15.37
CA ASP A 459 4.84 -17.71 -16.40
C ASP A 459 5.43 -17.14 -17.70
N PHE A 460 6.38 -17.88 -18.27
CA PHE A 460 6.80 -17.76 -19.66
C PHE A 460 5.71 -18.30 -20.57
#